data_AF-A0A258GQD9-F1
#
_entry.id   AF-A0A258GQD9-F1
#
_cell.length_a   1.000
_cell.length_b   1.000
_cell.length_c   1.000
_cell.angle_alpha   90.00
_cell.angle_beta   90.00
_cell.angle_gamma   90.00
#
_symmetry.space_group_name_H-M   'P 1'
#
loop_
_entity.id
_entity.type
_entity.pdbx_description
1 polymer ?
#
loop_
_entity_poly.entity_id
_entity_poly.type
_entity_poly.pdbx_seq_one_letter_code
_entity_poly.pdbx_strand_id
1 'polypeptide(L)' 'MLARLEELRARHRELDTTIEQLKSSGGDDISIMALKREKLRVKDRIAWLASRMMPDIIA' A
#
# COMPACT_ATOMS: atom_id res chain seq x y z
N MET A 1 1.31 8.06 -16.79
CA MET A 1 2.17 7.19 -15.95
C MET A 1 2.18 7.64 -14.48
N LEU A 2 2.44 8.92 -14.18
CA LEU A 2 2.42 9.48 -12.82
C LEU A 2 1.07 9.31 -12.08
N ALA A 3 -0.06 9.51 -12.77
CA ALA A 3 -1.39 9.35 -12.18
C ALA A 3 -1.65 7.95 -11.56
N ARG A 4 -1.12 6.89 -12.18
CA ARG A 4 -1.27 5.52 -11.66
C ARG A 4 -0.42 5.30 -10.40
N LEU A 5 0.76 5.92 -10.33
CA LEU A 5 1.62 5.86 -9.16
C LEU A 5 0.99 6.62 -7.99
N GLU A 6 0.42 7.79 -8.26
CA GLU A 6 -0.31 8.60 -7.28
C GLU A 6 -1.55 7.88 -6.75
N GLU A 7 -2.34 7.26 -7.64
CA GLU A 7 -3.49 6.42 -7.27
C GLU A 7 -3.07 5.28 -6.33
N LEU A 8 -2.01 4.54 -6.68
CA LEU A 8 -1.49 3.47 -5.82
C LEU A 8 -0.98 4.01 -4.47
N ARG A 9 -0.30 5.16 -4.45
CA ARG A 9 0.17 5.81 -3.21
C ARG A 9 -1.01 6.28 -2.34
N ALA A 10 -2.06 6.84 -2.94
CA ALA A 10 -3.28 7.22 -2.25
C ALA A 10 -3.95 5.99 -1.64
N ARG A 11 -4.14 4.93 -2.43
CA ARG A 11 -4.69 3.65 -1.98
C ARG A 11 -3.89 3.04 -0.82
N HIS A 12 -2.56 3.10 -0.89
CA HIS A 12 -1.70 2.63 0.20
C HIS A 12 -1.91 3.43 1.49
N ARG A 13 -2.06 4.76 1.40
CA ARG A 13 -2.36 5.60 2.56
C ARG A 13 -3.75 5.29 3.14
N GLU A 14 -4.77 5.12 2.31
CA GLU A 14 -6.11 4.73 2.77
C GLU A 14 -6.11 3.39 3.50
N LEU A 15 -5.38 2.40 2.99
CA LEU A 15 -5.23 1.11 3.64
C LEU A 15 -4.56 1.25 5.01
N ASP A 16 -3.55 2.12 5.12
CA ASP A 16 -2.88 2.40 6.38
C ASP A 16 -3.81 3.05 7.41
N THR A 17 -4.57 4.08 6.99
CA THR A 17 -5.57 4.74 7.84
C THR A 17 -6.65 3.76 8.30
N THR A 18 -7.15 2.91 7.40
CA THR A 18 -8.15 1.89 7.74
C THR A 18 -7.59 0.88 8.76
N ILE A 19 -6.32 0.46 8.61
CA ILE A 19 -5.66 -0.45 9.56
C ILE A 19 -5.54 0.20 10.95
N GLU A 20 -5.10 1.46 11.01
CA GLU A 20 -4.97 2.21 12.28
C GLU A 20 -6.32 2.40 12.97
N GLN A 21 -7.37 2.74 12.21
CA GLN A 21 -8.73 2.85 12.72
C GLN A 21 -9.26 1.52 13.27
N LEU A 22 -9.06 0.42 12.52
CA LEU A 22 -9.45 -0.92 12.98
C LEU A 22 -8.70 -1.33 14.25
N LYS A 23 -7.39 -1.08 14.30
CA LYS A 23 -6.58 -1.33 15.51
C LYS A 23 -7.08 -0.52 16.70
N SER A 24 -7.33 0.78 16.52
CA SER A 24 -7.79 1.65 17.60
C SER A 24 -9.21 1.32 18.05
N SER A 25 -10.03 0.71 17.20
CA SER A 25 -11.40 0.30 17.51
C SER A 25 -11.48 -1.11 18.12
N GLY A 26 -10.35 -1.81 18.27
CA GLY A 26 -10.30 -3.19 18.77
C GLY A 26 -10.84 -4.22 17.77
N GLY A 27 -10.73 -3.95 16.46
CA GLY A 27 -11.21 -4.83 15.40
C GLY A 27 -10.40 -6.11 15.22
N ASP A 28 -10.98 -7.07 14.50
CA ASP A 28 -10.41 -8.41 14.33
C ASP A 28 -9.00 -8.42 13.70
N ASP A 29 -8.09 -9.19 14.30
CA ASP A 29 -6.74 -9.41 13.81
C ASP A 29 -6.71 -10.02 12.39
N ILE A 30 -7.70 -10.83 12.04
CA ILE A 30 -7.82 -11.43 10.69
C ILE A 30 -8.07 -10.33 9.65
N SER A 31 -8.96 -9.39 9.95
CA SER A 31 -9.25 -8.24 9.09
C SER A 31 -8.03 -7.35 8.94
N ILE A 32 -7.31 -7.09 10.03
CA ILE A 32 -6.05 -6.34 10.01
C ILE A 32 -4.98 -7.06 9.18
N MET A 33 -4.85 -8.38 9.30
CA MET A 33 -3.92 -9.19 8.49
C MET A 33 -4.26 -9.13 7.00
N ALA A 34 -5.54 -9.22 6.63
CA ALA A 34 -5.99 -9.11 5.24
C ALA A 34 -5.62 -7.74 4.64
N LEU A 35 -5.89 -6.66 5.37
CA LEU A 35 -5.55 -5.29 4.95
C LEU A 35 -4.04 -5.08 4.82
N LYS A 36 -3.24 -5.60 5.76
CA LYS A 36 -1.77 -5.55 5.67
C LYS A 36 -1.25 -6.29 4.42
N ARG A 37 -1.86 -7.42 4.07
CA ARG A 37 -1.52 -8.18 2.86
C ARG A 37 -1.85 -7.40 1.59
N GLU A 38 -3.00 -6.71 1.56
CA GLU A 38 -3.34 -5.81 0.46
C GLU A 38 -2.37 -4.62 0.38
N LYS A 39 -2.03 -4.01 1.52
CA LYS A 39 -1.06 -2.91 1.62
C LYS A 39 0.32 -3.31 1.06
N LEU A 40 0.81 -4.52 1.38
CA LEU A 40 2.05 -5.07 0.82
C LEU A 40 1.97 -5.18 -0.71
N ARG A 41 0.89 -5.76 -1.24
CA ARG A 41 0.69 -5.87 -2.70
C ARG A 41 0.70 -4.52 -3.41
N VAL A 42 0.06 -3.51 -2.80
CA VAL A 42 0.06 -2.13 -3.35
C VAL A 42 1.48 -1.55 -3.30
N LYS A 43 2.22 -1.73 -2.21
CA LYS A 43 3.63 -1.31 -2.09
C LYS A 43 4.51 -1.96 -3.15
N ASP A 44 4.39 -3.27 -3.37
CA ASP A 44 5.13 -4.00 -4.41
C ASP A 44 4.79 -3.46 -5.81
N ARG A 45 3.51 -3.16 -6.06
CA ARG A 45 3.07 -2.56 -7.32
C ARG A 45 3.66 -1.17 -7.54
N ILE A 46 3.72 -0.34 -6.49
CA ILE A 46 4.37 0.98 -6.51
C ILE A 46 5.85 0.82 -6.82
N ALA A 47 6.56 -0.09 -6.14
CA ALA A 47 7.98 -0.34 -6.35
C ALA A 47 8.27 -0.79 -7.79
N TRP A 48 7.48 -1.73 -8.32
CA TRP A 48 7.60 -2.19 -9.70
C TRP A 48 7.35 -1.07 -10.71
N LEU A 49 6.30 -0.26 -10.50
CA LEU A 49 5.97 0.85 -11.39
C LEU A 49 7.02 1.96 -11.33
N ALA A 50 7.54 2.26 -10.14
CA ALA A 50 8.58 3.25 -9.91
C ALA A 50 9.92 2.79 -10.53
N SER A 51 10.31 1.52 -10.34
CA SER A 51 11.50 0.94 -10.96
C SER A 51 11.44 0.95 -12.49
N ARG A 52 10.24 0.75 -13.07
CA ARG A 52 10.07 0.86 -14.53
C ARG A 52 10.19 2.29 -15.05
N MET A 53 9.92 3.31 -14.23
CA MET A 53 10.08 4.73 -14.59
C MET A 53 11.46 5.28 -14.25
N MET A 54 12.09 4.73 -13.20
CA MET A 54 13.42 5.07 -12.71
C MET A 54 14.19 3.76 -12.54
N PRO A 55 14.89 3.29 -13.59
CA PRO A 55 15.57 2.00 -13.59
C PRO A 55 16.70 1.87 -12.55
N ASP A 56 16.96 2.90 -11.74
CA ASP A 56 18.17 3.05 -10.92
C ASP A 56 17.95 2.99 -9.39
N ILE A 57 16.73 2.67 -8.91
CA ILE A 57 16.41 2.78 -7.45
C ILE A 57 16.36 1.42 -6.73
N ILE A 58 16.50 0.30 -7.44
CA ILE A 58 16.51 -1.05 -6.84
C ILE A 58 17.81 -1.77 -7.24
N ALA A 59 18.93 -1.33 -6.67
CA ALA A 59 20.20 -2.06 -6.61
C ALA A 59 20.60 -2.19 -5.12
#